data_AF-A0A6L7XM34-F1
#
_entry.id   AF-A0A6L7XM34-F1
#
_cell.length_a   1.000
_cell.length_b   1.000
_cell.length_c   1.000
_cell.angle_alpha   90.00
_cell.angle_beta   90.00
_cell.angle_gamma   90.00
#
_symmetry.space_group_name_H-M   'P 1'
#
loop_
_entity.id
_entity.type
_entity.pdbx_description
1 polymer ?
#
loop_
_entity_poly.entity_id
_entity_poly.type
_entity_poly.pdbx_seq_one_letter_code
_entity_poly.pdbx_strand_id
1 'polypeptide(L)'
;MCRKEKFVPETLEGLRVLDLSRVLAGPWCAQCLGDLGAEVIKVERPGTGDDTRHWGPPFLQMETGEGPGESAYFQSANRGKRSITVNLADPDGQQIIRELAGESDVLVENYRVGGLARFGLDYESLSAV
;
A
#
# COMPACT_ATOMS: atom_id res chain seq x y z
N MET A 1 28.86 -25.50 17.27
CA MET A 1 29.15 -24.06 17.15
C MET A 1 27.89 -23.38 16.61
N CYS A 2 26.97 -23.03 17.51
CA CYS A 2 25.68 -22.43 17.14
C CYS A 2 25.95 -20.97 16.79
N ARG A 3 25.90 -20.59 15.51
CA ARG A 3 25.83 -19.18 15.14
C ARG A 3 24.49 -18.69 15.67
N LYS A 4 24.51 -17.99 16.82
CA LYS A 4 23.42 -17.11 17.20
C LYS A 4 23.24 -16.19 16.00
N GLU A 5 22.12 -16.34 15.27
CA GLU A 5 21.70 -15.35 14.31
C GLU A 5 21.70 -14.02 15.05
N LYS A 6 22.59 -13.12 14.64
CA LYS A 6 22.52 -11.75 15.14
C LYS A 6 21.20 -11.22 14.64
N PHE A 7 20.27 -10.93 15.55
CA PHE A 7 19.12 -10.10 15.24
C PHE A 7 19.67 -8.81 14.62
N VAL A 8 19.53 -8.66 13.31
CA VAL A 8 19.81 -7.41 12.62
C VAL A 8 18.46 -6.70 12.62
N PRO A 9 18.30 -5.60 13.38
CA PRO A 9 17.09 -4.80 13.30
C PRO A 9 16.86 -4.44 11.83
N GLU A 10 15.62 -4.58 11.37
CA GLU A 10 15.30 -4.23 10.00
C GLU A 10 15.55 -2.72 9.80
N THR A 11 16.11 -2.33 8.66
CA THR A 11 16.72 -0.98 8.50
C THR A 11 15.68 0.15 8.63
N LEU A 12 14.42 -0.14 8.36
CA LEU A 12 13.30 0.79 8.43
C LEU A 12 12.28 0.41 9.51
N GLU A 13 12.66 -0.43 10.47
CA GLU A 13 11.80 -0.79 11.60
C GLU A 13 11.31 0.48 12.33
N GLY A 14 10.01 0.53 12.59
CA GLY A 14 9.35 1.67 13.25
C GLY A 14 8.87 2.77 12.31
N LEU A 15 9.23 2.74 11.01
CA LEU A 15 8.65 3.65 10.02
C LEU A 15 7.30 3.12 9.50
N ARG A 16 6.40 4.05 9.17
CA ARG A 16 5.11 3.76 8.54
C ARG A 16 5.02 4.39 7.14
N VAL A 17 4.58 3.60 6.17
CA VAL A 17 4.38 3.97 4.77
C VAL A 17 2.89 3.87 4.42
N LEU A 18 2.31 4.97 3.95
CA LEU A 18 0.98 5.00 3.34
C LEU A 18 1.08 4.85 1.82
N ASP A 19 0.67 3.71 1.31
CA ASP A 19 0.72 3.37 -0.12
C ASP A 19 -0.66 3.60 -0.77
N LEU A 20 -0.82 4.75 -1.44
CA LEU A 20 -2.00 5.07 -2.27
C LEU A 20 -1.81 4.63 -3.73
N SER A 21 -0.66 4.01 -4.04
CA SER A 21 -0.27 3.74 -5.41
C SER A 21 -0.88 2.46 -5.97
N ARG A 22 -0.86 2.36 -7.30
CA ARG A 22 -1.50 1.28 -8.04
C ARG A 22 -0.57 0.68 -9.09
N VAL A 23 -0.92 -0.52 -9.55
CA VAL A 23 -0.28 -1.21 -10.68
C VAL A 23 1.12 -1.78 -10.37
N LEU A 24 2.21 -1.02 -10.54
CA LEU A 24 3.55 -1.60 -10.41
C LEU A 24 4.59 -0.68 -9.78
N ALA A 25 4.90 0.46 -10.40
CA ALA A 25 6.06 1.27 -9.98
C ALA A 25 5.94 1.74 -8.51
N GLY A 26 4.80 2.32 -8.14
CA GLY A 26 4.53 2.72 -6.76
C GLY A 26 4.44 1.51 -5.81
N PRO A 27 3.64 0.47 -6.12
CA PRO A 27 3.54 -0.69 -5.25
C PRO A 27 4.89 -1.38 -5.01
N TRP A 28 5.74 -1.47 -6.03
CA TRP A 28 7.08 -2.04 -5.92
C TRP A 28 7.97 -1.20 -4.98
N CYS A 29 7.94 0.13 -5.11
CA CYS A 29 8.65 1.03 -4.20
C CYS A 29 8.22 0.80 -2.75
N ALA A 30 6.91 0.83 -2.48
CA ALA A 30 6.37 0.61 -1.14
C ALA A 30 6.68 -0.81 -0.61
N GLN A 31 6.66 -1.84 -1.47
CA GLN A 31 7.05 -3.19 -1.09
C GLN A 31 8.51 -3.27 -0.68
N CYS A 32 9.43 -2.60 -1.40
CA CYS A 32 10.83 -2.55 -1.00
C CYS A 32 11.03 -1.89 0.36
N LEU A 33 10.23 -0.86 0.70
CA LEU A 33 10.26 -0.26 2.03
C LEU A 33 9.77 -1.24 3.10
N GLY A 34 8.71 -1.99 2.80
CA GLY A 34 8.21 -3.05 3.68
C GLY A 34 9.19 -4.21 3.87
N ASP A 35 9.88 -4.62 2.80
CA ASP A 35 10.94 -5.65 2.87
C ASP A 35 12.14 -5.21 3.72
N LEU A 36 12.34 -3.91 3.90
CA LEU A 36 13.35 -3.32 4.76
C LEU A 36 12.84 -3.03 6.19
N GLY A 37 11.59 -3.38 6.49
CA GLY A 37 11.00 -3.39 7.83
C GLY A 37 10.00 -2.28 8.15
N ALA A 38 9.62 -1.47 7.17
CA ALA A 38 8.57 -0.47 7.40
C ALA A 38 7.18 -1.12 7.46
N GLU A 39 6.28 -0.59 8.30
CA GLU A 39 4.86 -0.92 8.24
C GLU A 39 4.25 -0.26 7.00
N VAL A 40 3.76 -1.06 6.05
CA VAL A 40 3.13 -0.53 4.82
C VAL A 40 1.62 -0.74 4.86
N ILE A 41 0.87 0.35 4.81
CA ILE A 41 -0.60 0.37 4.69
C ILE A 41 -0.97 0.72 3.25
N LYS A 42 -1.46 -0.26 2.50
CA LYS A 42 -1.99 -0.07 1.15
C LYS A 42 -3.46 0.34 1.21
N VAL A 43 -3.76 1.46 0.56
CA VAL A 43 -5.14 1.95 0.39
C VAL A 43 -5.65 1.53 -0.98
N GLU A 44 -6.81 0.88 -0.98
CA GLU A 44 -7.40 0.35 -2.20
C GLU A 44 -8.86 0.78 -2.36
N ARG A 45 -9.41 0.56 -3.57
CA ARG A 45 -10.81 0.89 -3.85
C ARG A 45 -11.74 -0.12 -3.18
N PRO A 46 -12.84 0.32 -2.55
CA PRO A 46 -13.88 -0.60 -2.08
C PRO A 46 -14.39 -1.51 -3.21
N GLY A 47 -14.61 -2.79 -2.88
CA GLY A 47 -15.16 -3.81 -3.78
C GLY A 47 -14.20 -4.36 -4.86
N THR A 48 -13.24 -3.56 -5.34
CA THR A 48 -12.35 -3.95 -6.45
C THR A 48 -10.87 -4.00 -6.06
N GLY A 49 -10.43 -3.17 -5.14
CA GLY A 49 -9.03 -3.06 -4.77
C GLY A 49 -8.15 -2.44 -5.86
N ASP A 50 -6.87 -2.80 -5.87
CA ASP A 50 -5.94 -2.51 -6.96
C ASP A 50 -6.34 -3.25 -8.25
N ASP A 51 -6.22 -2.58 -9.41
CA ASP A 51 -6.57 -3.14 -10.71
C ASP A 51 -5.83 -4.48 -10.97
N THR A 52 -4.59 -4.61 -10.47
CA THR A 52 -3.76 -5.81 -10.63
C THR A 52 -4.26 -7.04 -9.89
N ARG A 53 -5.17 -6.91 -8.91
CA ARG A 53 -5.83 -8.07 -8.27
C ARG A 53 -6.57 -8.95 -9.27
N HIS A 54 -7.01 -8.36 -10.37
CA HIS A 54 -7.78 -9.02 -11.43
C HIS A 54 -6.95 -9.33 -12.68
N TRP A 55 -5.67 -8.93 -12.71
CA TRP A 55 -4.82 -9.14 -13.88
C TRP A 55 -4.18 -10.51 -13.83
N GLY A 56 -4.81 -11.48 -14.48
CA GLY A 56 -4.30 -12.83 -14.67
C GLY A 56 -4.79 -13.42 -16.01
N PRO A 57 -4.55 -14.72 -16.26
CA PRO A 57 -3.86 -15.70 -15.41
C PRO A 57 -2.34 -15.46 -15.27
N PRO A 58 -1.65 -16.10 -14.28
CA PRO A 58 -2.20 -17.06 -13.32
C PRO A 58 -2.80 -16.42 -12.06
N PHE A 59 -3.78 -17.12 -11.48
CA PHE A 59 -4.36 -16.82 -10.17
C PHE A 59 -3.93 -17.91 -9.18
N LEU A 60 -3.41 -17.52 -8.02
CA LEU A 60 -3.11 -18.42 -6.91
C LEU A 60 -4.40 -18.70 -6.16
N GLN A 61 -4.71 -19.96 -5.92
CA GLN A 61 -5.84 -20.33 -5.06
C GLN A 61 -5.58 -19.86 -3.63
N MET A 62 -6.60 -19.23 -3.04
CA MET A 62 -6.58 -18.88 -1.62
C MET A 62 -6.68 -20.15 -0.78
N GLU A 63 -6.12 -20.11 0.43
CA GLU A 63 -6.18 -21.25 1.37
C GLU A 63 -7.63 -21.65 1.72
N THR A 64 -8.56 -20.69 1.69
CA THR A 64 -9.98 -20.94 1.91
C THR A 64 -10.64 -21.75 0.78
N GLY A 65 -10.00 -21.82 -0.40
CA GLY A 65 -10.55 -22.46 -1.60
C GLY A 65 -11.73 -21.70 -2.23
N GLU A 66 -12.08 -20.52 -1.71
CA GLU A 66 -13.21 -19.71 -2.17
C GLU A 66 -12.75 -18.57 -3.09
N GLY A 67 -13.54 -18.29 -4.14
CA GLY A 67 -13.31 -17.18 -5.07
C GLY A 67 -12.32 -17.48 -6.21
N PRO A 68 -12.04 -16.47 -7.07
CA PRO A 68 -11.22 -16.63 -8.27
C PRO A 68 -9.71 -16.82 -7.99
N GLY A 69 -9.30 -16.78 -6.71
CA GLY A 69 -7.89 -16.71 -6.32
C GLY A 69 -7.34 -15.28 -6.38
N GLU A 70 -6.07 -15.12 -6.01
CA GLU A 70 -5.35 -13.86 -6.09
C GLU A 70 -4.41 -13.83 -7.30
N SER A 71 -4.38 -12.71 -8.02
CA SER A 71 -3.47 -12.55 -9.15
C SER A 71 -2.00 -12.69 -8.71
N ALA A 72 -1.24 -13.50 -9.46
CA ALA A 72 0.21 -13.56 -9.31
C ALA A 72 0.89 -12.20 -9.55
N TYR A 73 0.29 -11.34 -10.39
CA TYR A 73 0.75 -9.98 -10.59
C TYR A 73 0.67 -9.20 -9.29
N PHE A 74 -0.52 -9.16 -8.67
CA PHE A 74 -0.71 -8.41 -7.41
C PHE A 74 0.28 -8.87 -6.34
N GLN A 75 0.46 -10.19 -6.22
CA GLN A 75 1.38 -10.80 -5.26
C GLN A 75 2.86 -10.45 -5.48
N SER A 76 3.25 -10.15 -6.73
CA SER A 76 4.65 -9.78 -7.03
C SER A 76 5.09 -8.43 -6.45
N ALA A 77 4.14 -7.53 -6.16
CA ALA A 77 4.42 -6.14 -5.79
C ALA A 77 3.69 -5.65 -4.52
N ASN A 78 3.02 -6.53 -3.77
CA ASN A 78 2.25 -6.15 -2.58
C ASN A 78 2.43 -7.07 -1.36
N ARG A 79 3.45 -7.93 -1.33
CA ARG A 79 3.69 -8.82 -0.17
C ARG A 79 3.98 -8.00 1.10
N GLY A 80 3.56 -8.52 2.25
CA GLY A 80 3.80 -7.91 3.56
C GLY A 80 2.99 -6.64 3.87
N LYS A 81 2.27 -6.08 2.90
CA LYS A 81 1.45 -4.89 3.10
C LYS A 81 0.14 -5.22 3.83
N ARG A 82 -0.28 -4.36 4.74
CA ARG A 82 -1.64 -4.34 5.30
C ARG A 82 -2.55 -3.62 4.30
N SER A 83 -3.75 -4.12 4.05
CA SER A 83 -4.68 -3.51 3.09
C SER A 83 -5.91 -2.97 3.80
N ILE A 84 -6.33 -1.77 3.40
CA ILE A 84 -7.62 -1.17 3.75
C ILE A 84 -8.29 -0.64 2.48
N THR A 85 -9.62 -0.62 2.46
CA THR A 85 -10.37 0.00 1.36
C THR A 85 -10.91 1.36 1.76
N VAL A 86 -10.62 2.39 0.97
CA VAL A 86 -11.11 3.76 1.20
C VAL A 86 -11.55 4.37 -0.14
N ASN A 87 -12.74 4.97 -0.16
CA ASN A 87 -13.19 5.73 -1.32
C ASN A 87 -12.70 7.19 -1.24
N LEU A 88 -11.70 7.54 -2.05
CA LEU A 88 -11.13 8.89 -2.07
C LEU A 88 -12.08 9.97 -2.63
N ALA A 89 -13.14 9.57 -3.32
CA ALA A 89 -14.16 10.50 -3.79
C ALA A 89 -15.08 11.00 -2.65
N ASP A 90 -15.14 10.27 -1.54
CA ASP A 90 -15.99 10.61 -0.40
C ASP A 90 -15.21 11.49 0.58
N PRO A 91 -15.81 12.58 1.13
CA PRO A 91 -15.14 13.44 2.12
C PRO A 91 -14.64 12.67 3.34
N ASP A 92 -15.39 11.69 3.82
CA ASP A 92 -14.99 10.84 4.96
C ASP A 92 -13.75 10.00 4.59
N GLY A 93 -13.69 9.48 3.37
CA GLY A 93 -12.52 8.77 2.87
C GLY A 93 -11.29 9.68 2.79
N GLN A 94 -11.46 10.92 2.35
CA GLN A 94 -10.38 11.91 2.34
C GLN A 94 -9.88 12.24 3.75
N GLN A 95 -10.79 12.32 4.72
CA GLN A 95 -10.43 12.55 6.12
C GLN A 95 -9.61 11.37 6.69
N ILE A 96 -10.01 10.13 6.41
CA ILE A 96 -9.25 8.93 6.79
C ILE A 96 -7.83 8.98 6.22
N ILE A 97 -7.67 9.39 4.95
CA ILE A 97 -6.34 9.50 4.34
C ILE A 97 -5.50 10.61 4.98
N ARG A 98 -6.10 11.76 5.31
CA ARG A 98 -5.39 12.83 6.02
C ARG A 98 -4.89 12.38 7.39
N GLU A 99 -5.73 11.66 8.15
CA GLU A 99 -5.35 11.10 9.45
C GLU A 99 -4.22 10.07 9.32
N LEU A 100 -4.35 9.12 8.39
CA LEU A 100 -3.30 8.13 8.15
C LEU A 100 -2.00 8.77 7.65
N ALA A 101 -2.08 9.82 6.83
CA ALA A 101 -0.91 10.54 6.36
C ALA A 101 -0.20 11.27 7.52
N GLY A 102 -0.93 11.88 8.44
CA GLY A 102 -0.35 12.52 9.64
C GLY A 102 0.32 11.54 10.61
N GLU A 103 -0.05 10.25 10.56
CA GLU A 103 0.61 9.19 11.31
C GLU A 103 1.71 8.43 10.52
N SER A 104 1.94 8.77 9.25
CA SER A 104 2.88 8.06 8.38
C SER A 104 4.12 8.91 8.08
N ASP A 105 5.28 8.26 7.99
CA ASP A 105 6.54 8.92 7.67
C ASP A 105 6.71 9.14 6.15
N VAL A 106 6.09 8.27 5.35
CA VAL A 106 6.20 8.28 3.89
C VAL A 106 4.84 8.04 3.27
N LEU A 107 4.51 8.81 2.22
CA LEU A 107 3.37 8.55 1.35
C LEU A 107 3.86 8.23 -0.06
N VAL A 108 3.35 7.15 -0.64
CA VAL A 108 3.64 6.73 -2.03
C VAL A 108 2.37 6.83 -2.86
N GLU A 109 2.42 7.58 -3.95
CA GLU A 109 1.31 7.74 -4.89
C GLU A 109 1.80 7.78 -6.35
N ASN A 110 0.94 7.40 -7.29
CA ASN A 110 1.22 7.45 -8.72
C ASN A 110 0.00 7.84 -9.56
N TYR A 111 -0.82 8.73 -9.03
CA TYR A 111 -1.93 9.33 -9.76
C TYR A 111 -1.41 10.27 -10.85
N ARG A 112 -2.29 10.65 -11.77
CA ARG A 112 -1.97 11.73 -12.72
C ARG A 112 -1.66 12.99 -11.94
N VAL A 113 -0.62 13.72 -12.36
CA VAL A 113 -0.19 14.98 -11.75
C VAL A 113 -1.39 15.91 -11.54
N GLY A 114 -1.50 16.48 -10.33
CA GLY A 114 -2.61 17.33 -9.91
C GLY A 114 -3.93 16.60 -9.60
N GLY A 115 -3.99 15.28 -9.82
CA GLY A 115 -5.21 14.49 -9.66
C GLY A 115 -5.71 14.38 -8.22
N LEU A 116 -4.82 14.47 -7.23
CA LEU A 116 -5.15 14.42 -5.80
C LEU A 116 -5.52 15.79 -5.22
N ALA A 117 -5.17 16.90 -5.89
CA ALA A 117 -5.45 18.24 -5.39
C ALA A 117 -6.96 18.52 -5.23
N ARG A 118 -7.78 18.00 -6.14
CA ARG A 118 -9.26 18.10 -6.04
C ARG A 118 -9.85 17.37 -4.83
N PHE A 119 -9.08 16.50 -4.18
CA PHE A 119 -9.47 15.78 -2.97
C PHE A 119 -8.79 16.36 -1.71
N GLY A 120 -7.93 17.37 -1.88
CA GLY A 120 -7.07 17.88 -0.81
C GLY A 120 -6.10 16.81 -0.28
N LEU A 121 -5.63 15.93 -1.16
CA LEU A 121 -4.70 14.84 -0.86
C LEU A 121 -3.37 15.00 -1.64
N ASP A 122 -3.13 16.17 -2.21
CA ASP A 122 -1.86 16.54 -2.80
C ASP A 122 -0.84 16.93 -1.72
N TYR A 123 0.42 17.12 -2.13
CA TYR A 123 1.51 17.41 -1.21
C TYR A 123 1.26 18.66 -0.35
N GLU A 124 0.76 19.76 -0.93
CA GLU A 124 0.56 21.01 -0.19
C GLU A 124 -0.49 20.80 0.91
N SER A 125 -1.58 20.10 0.59
CA SER A 125 -2.63 19.75 1.56
C SER A 125 -2.15 18.80 2.65
N LEU A 126 -1.35 17.78 2.32
CA LEU A 126 -0.92 16.75 3.27
C LEU A 126 0.32 17.15 4.09
N SER A 127 1.15 18.06 3.60
CA SER A 127 2.29 18.59 4.38
C SER A 127 1.87 19.52 5.52
N ALA A 128 0.60 19.94 5.54
CA ALA A 128 0.05 20.86 6.52
C ALA A 128 -0.73 20.17 7.65
N VAL A 129 -0.85 18.83 7.62
CA VAL A 129 -1.53 18.02 8.65
C VAL A 129 -0.55 17.40 9.64
#